data_AF-A0A161R9V5-F1
#
_entry.id   AF-A0A161R9V5-F1
#
_cell.length_a   1.000
_cell.length_b   1.000
_cell.length_c   1.000
_cell.angle_alpha   90.00
_cell.angle_beta   90.00
_cell.angle_gamma   90.00
#
_symmetry.space_group_name_H-M   'P 1'
#
loop_
_entity.id
_entity.type
_entity.pdbx_description
1 polymer ?
#
loop_
_entity_poly.entity_id
_entity_poly.type
_entity_poly.pdbx_seq_one_letter_code
_entity_poly.pdbx_strand_id
1 'polypeptide(L)'
;MKFLLSNWFKGIKVLLLLIIHYIFLLIINFSFGKIFLKEPFSAYEILFWFTAGILSKFFYYRLKNFKIILLLLVLILMFFKYHNVFNYLSFAFLCFIFGLWPDSRELEHYELIQKLKKFTPIIVICLLFYKNVGKTSEVLLLAFGFIIVSLIALSLYQLEYFSLQVSKGRWLFTTLIFSLIVGIIFVVLMELIKPYEFLAFIDFIKTTYFSFVELIFKILEPIFKPLDKVIAFLLYFISRYAKIKKQEILPGEPGVSIMPGSHEEYVVPYTVEIIFKVFGLTILLVVFSGIIFLSLKKHIGNFTENDFVDEKESIYTPALFKNSVNELSCKIKSILRSRIKPLIYGDFPAAKIRKMYAQILRAAEKKGYFRKTYETPLEFKAQLKKAFEDDENIIEYITNLYQKARYFPESVLDTEVEEMKKITKTLMQSKFD
;
A
#
# COMPACT_ATOMS: atom_id res chain seq x y z
N MET A 1 -16.18 3.23 -23.33
CA MET A 1 -14.80 3.80 -23.33
C MET A 1 -13.90 3.02 -22.37
N LYS A 2 -13.05 2.12 -22.89
CA LYS A 2 -12.01 1.43 -22.09
C LYS A 2 -10.88 2.44 -21.81
N PHE A 3 -10.76 2.87 -20.56
CA PHE A 3 -10.04 4.09 -20.19
C PHE A 3 -8.51 3.95 -20.25
N LEU A 4 -7.85 4.97 -20.82
CA LEU A 4 -6.39 5.25 -20.73
C LEU A 4 -5.83 5.31 -19.29
N LEU A 5 -6.71 5.44 -18.29
CA LEU A 5 -6.37 5.41 -16.86
C LEU A 5 -5.91 4.03 -16.35
N SER A 6 -6.25 2.93 -17.04
CA SER A 6 -5.81 1.58 -16.64
C SER A 6 -4.28 1.44 -16.65
N ASN A 7 -3.61 2.01 -17.65
CA ASN A 7 -2.16 1.89 -17.78
C ASN A 7 -1.40 2.68 -16.70
N TRP A 8 -1.91 3.85 -16.32
CA TRP A 8 -1.28 4.67 -15.28
C TRP A 8 -1.42 4.01 -13.89
N PHE A 9 -2.58 3.41 -13.61
CA PHE A 9 -2.80 2.68 -12.38
C PHE A 9 -1.93 1.43 -12.27
N LYS A 10 -1.77 0.68 -13.37
CA LYS A 10 -0.78 -0.42 -13.45
C LYS A 10 0.64 0.08 -13.19
N GLY A 11 1.00 1.25 -13.74
CA GLY A 11 2.29 1.90 -13.48
C GLY A 11 2.52 2.21 -12.00
N ILE A 12 1.55 2.83 -11.32
CA ILE A 12 1.62 3.13 -9.88
C ILE A 12 1.78 1.84 -9.05
N LYS A 13 1.02 0.79 -9.38
CA LYS A 13 1.10 -0.51 -8.69
C LYS A 13 2.48 -1.14 -8.77
N VAL A 14 3.08 -1.10 -9.96
CA VAL A 14 4.45 -1.57 -10.18
C VAL A 14 5.43 -0.69 -9.40
N LEU A 15 5.28 0.65 -9.48
CA LEU A 15 6.14 1.58 -8.75
C LEU A 15 6.12 1.34 -7.24
N LEU A 16 4.93 1.17 -6.64
CA LEU A 16 4.79 0.89 -5.21
C LEU A 16 5.42 -0.44 -4.82
N LEU A 17 5.24 -1.48 -5.63
CA LEU A 17 5.90 -2.77 -5.40
C LEU A 17 7.43 -2.64 -5.45
N LEU A 18 7.96 -1.84 -6.38
CA LEU A 18 9.38 -1.55 -6.47
C LEU A 18 9.88 -0.79 -5.24
N ILE A 19 9.13 0.19 -4.75
CA ILE A 19 9.44 0.92 -3.51
C ILE A 19 9.46 -0.04 -2.32
N ILE A 20 8.49 -0.96 -2.20
CA ILE A 20 8.45 -1.97 -1.13
C ILE A 20 9.73 -2.84 -1.15
N HIS A 21 10.12 -3.35 -2.32
CA HIS A 21 11.35 -4.14 -2.46
C HIS A 21 12.59 -3.33 -2.12
N TYR A 22 12.65 -2.06 -2.56
CA TYR A 22 13.77 -1.18 -2.27
C TYR A 22 13.92 -0.90 -0.77
N ILE A 23 12.83 -0.54 -0.09
CA ILE A 23 12.83 -0.33 1.37
C ILE A 23 13.23 -1.64 2.09
N PHE A 24 12.72 -2.78 1.65
CA PHE A 24 13.09 -4.08 2.20
C PHE A 24 14.60 -4.36 2.07
N LEU A 25 15.19 -4.10 0.89
CA LEU A 25 16.63 -4.23 0.68
C LEU A 25 17.44 -3.26 1.54
N LEU A 26 16.96 -2.04 1.74
CA LEU A 26 17.58 -1.09 2.67
C LEU A 26 17.59 -1.63 4.10
N ILE A 27 16.46 -2.18 4.58
CA ILE A 27 16.38 -2.79 5.92
C ILE A 27 17.42 -3.92 6.05
N ILE A 28 17.51 -4.83 5.07
CA ILE A 28 18.51 -5.90 5.08
C ILE A 28 19.93 -5.32 5.10
N ASN A 29 20.22 -4.34 4.25
CA ASN A 29 21.54 -3.73 4.19
C ASN A 29 21.93 -3.03 5.50
N PHE A 30 21.00 -2.33 6.15
CA PHE A 30 21.30 -1.70 7.44
C PHE A 30 21.48 -2.75 8.54
N SER A 31 20.66 -3.80 8.55
CA SER A 31 20.71 -4.83 9.58
C SER A 31 21.91 -5.76 9.47
N PHE A 32 22.22 -6.19 8.26
CA PHE A 32 23.21 -7.22 7.98
C PHE A 32 24.46 -6.69 7.28
N GLY A 33 24.39 -5.49 6.71
CA GLY A 33 25.50 -4.87 6.00
C GLY A 33 26.76 -4.89 6.85
N LYS A 34 26.72 -4.43 8.10
CA LYS A 34 27.93 -4.44 8.96
C LYS A 34 28.45 -5.84 9.34
N ILE A 35 27.60 -6.86 9.32
CA ILE A 35 27.96 -8.23 9.69
C ILE A 35 28.64 -8.93 8.51
N PHE A 36 28.09 -8.79 7.30
CA PHE A 36 28.60 -9.47 6.11
C PHE A 36 29.52 -8.59 5.27
N LEU A 37 29.34 -7.28 5.32
CA LEU A 37 30.09 -6.28 4.58
C LEU A 37 30.86 -5.45 5.61
N LYS A 38 32.15 -5.20 5.35
CA LYS A 38 32.94 -4.32 6.23
C LYS A 38 32.26 -2.96 6.38
N GLU A 39 31.58 -2.50 5.32
CA GLU A 39 30.76 -1.30 5.31
C GLU A 39 29.42 -1.58 4.59
N PRO A 40 28.28 -1.06 5.08
CA PRO A 40 26.99 -1.22 4.42
C PRO A 40 27.00 -0.50 3.06
N PHE A 41 26.25 -1.01 2.08
CA PHE A 41 26.07 -0.33 0.81
C PHE A 41 25.42 1.03 1.07
N SER A 42 25.82 2.01 0.29
CA SER A 42 25.06 3.26 0.23
C SER A 42 23.67 3.01 -0.38
N ALA A 43 22.71 3.86 -0.04
CA ALA A 43 21.36 3.78 -0.61
C ALA A 43 21.37 3.89 -2.15
N TYR A 44 22.27 4.72 -2.70
CA TYR A 44 22.41 4.90 -4.14
C TYR A 44 22.97 3.65 -4.85
N GLU A 45 23.88 2.90 -4.23
CA GLU A 45 24.36 1.63 -4.81
C GLU A 45 23.28 0.56 -4.84
N ILE A 46 22.46 0.47 -3.79
CA ILE A 46 21.31 -0.44 -3.76
C ILE A 46 20.34 -0.06 -4.87
N LEU A 47 20.01 1.22 -5.00
CA LEU A 47 19.14 1.73 -6.05
C LEU A 47 19.71 1.44 -7.44
N PHE A 48 21.01 1.64 -7.63
CA PHE A 48 21.70 1.36 -8.89
C PHE A 48 21.59 -0.12 -9.29
N TRP A 49 21.93 -1.05 -8.39
CA TRP A 49 21.86 -2.48 -8.69
C TRP A 49 20.42 -2.97 -8.87
N PHE A 50 19.49 -2.45 -8.06
CA PHE A 50 18.08 -2.74 -8.18
C PHE A 50 17.50 -2.27 -9.53
N THR A 51 17.80 -1.03 -9.94
CA THR A 51 17.38 -0.48 -11.24
C THR A 51 18.05 -1.18 -12.42
N ALA A 52 19.31 -1.59 -12.29
CA ALA A 52 19.97 -2.44 -13.28
C ALA A 52 19.23 -3.78 -13.47
N GLY A 53 18.72 -4.38 -12.39
CA GLY A 53 17.84 -5.55 -12.46
C GLY A 53 16.55 -5.29 -13.25
N ILE A 54 15.86 -4.19 -12.95
CA ILE A 54 14.63 -3.79 -13.65
C ILE A 54 14.89 -3.56 -15.14
N LEU A 55 15.94 -2.80 -15.48
CA LEU A 55 16.34 -2.54 -16.86
C LEU A 55 16.71 -3.82 -17.59
N SER A 56 17.48 -4.69 -16.93
CA SER A 56 17.84 -6.00 -17.48
C SER A 56 16.59 -6.82 -17.81
N LYS A 57 15.59 -6.84 -16.91
CA LYS A 57 14.29 -7.49 -17.18
C LYS A 57 13.60 -6.90 -18.40
N PHE A 58 13.55 -5.57 -18.50
CA PHE A 58 12.94 -4.89 -19.63
C PHE A 58 13.61 -5.27 -20.96
N PHE A 59 14.94 -5.26 -21.00
CA PHE A 59 15.71 -5.68 -22.17
C PHE A 59 15.58 -7.18 -22.45
N TYR A 60 15.53 -8.02 -21.43
CA TYR A 60 15.39 -9.47 -21.54
C TYR A 60 14.10 -9.88 -22.28
N TYR A 61 12.98 -9.19 -22.02
CA TYR A 61 11.73 -9.45 -22.74
C TYR A 61 11.73 -8.87 -24.16
N ARG A 62 12.45 -7.77 -24.40
CA ARG A 62 12.45 -7.08 -25.70
C ARG A 62 13.45 -7.66 -26.69
N LEU A 63 14.58 -8.18 -26.21
CA LEU A 63 15.69 -8.68 -27.02
C LEU A 63 15.79 -10.20 -26.89
N LYS A 64 14.88 -10.92 -27.57
CA LYS A 64 14.76 -12.39 -27.49
C LYS A 64 16.08 -13.12 -27.79
N ASN A 65 16.95 -12.55 -28.62
CA ASN A 65 18.21 -13.15 -29.08
C ASN A 65 19.44 -12.81 -28.22
N PHE A 66 19.39 -11.81 -27.33
CA PHE A 66 20.55 -11.33 -26.56
C PHE A 66 20.50 -11.69 -25.07
N LYS A 67 19.59 -12.59 -24.69
CA LYS A 67 19.30 -12.93 -23.28
C LYS A 67 20.53 -13.36 -22.49
N ILE A 68 21.32 -14.28 -23.05
CA ILE A 68 22.51 -14.83 -22.40
C ILE A 68 23.61 -13.76 -22.32
N ILE A 69 23.81 -13.00 -23.40
CA ILE A 69 24.86 -11.97 -23.51
C ILE A 69 24.62 -10.84 -22.49
N LEU A 70 23.38 -10.37 -22.34
CA LEU A 70 23.04 -9.31 -21.38
C LEU A 70 23.31 -9.75 -19.93
N LEU A 71 22.91 -10.98 -19.58
CA LEU A 71 23.14 -11.54 -18.25
C LEU A 71 24.64 -11.72 -17.96
N LEU A 72 25.40 -12.20 -18.95
CA LEU A 72 26.85 -12.36 -18.87
C LEU A 72 27.56 -11.01 -18.71
N LEU A 73 27.13 -9.99 -19.45
CA LEU A 73 27.70 -8.64 -19.36
C LEU A 73 27.46 -7.99 -18.00
N VAL A 74 26.27 -8.18 -17.41
CA VAL A 74 26.00 -7.71 -16.05
C VAL A 74 26.85 -8.47 -15.03
N LEU A 75 26.95 -9.79 -15.14
CA LEU A 75 27.81 -10.61 -14.26
C LEU A 75 29.28 -10.20 -14.36
N ILE A 76 29.78 -9.94 -15.57
CA ILE A 76 31.13 -9.45 -15.82
C ILE A 76 31.34 -8.07 -15.18
N LEU A 77 30.41 -7.12 -15.35
CA LEU A 77 30.47 -5.81 -14.72
C LEU A 77 30.47 -5.89 -13.18
N MET A 78 29.68 -6.81 -12.63
CA MET A 78 29.64 -7.07 -11.18
C MET A 78 30.98 -7.63 -10.70
N PHE A 79 31.56 -8.57 -11.44
CA PHE A 79 32.86 -9.17 -11.12
C PHE A 79 34.01 -8.15 -11.17
N PHE A 80 34.08 -7.34 -12.22
CA PHE A 80 35.12 -6.32 -12.38
C PHE A 80 35.06 -5.23 -11.30
N LYS A 81 33.86 -4.81 -10.87
CA LYS A 81 33.72 -3.76 -9.85
C LYS A 81 34.15 -4.21 -8.45
N TYR A 82 34.02 -5.51 -8.13
CA TYR A 82 34.19 -6.01 -6.76
C TYR A 82 35.24 -7.12 -6.64
N HIS A 83 36.31 -7.05 -7.43
CA HIS A 83 37.32 -8.11 -7.59
C HIS A 83 37.89 -8.70 -6.27
N ASN A 84 37.76 -8.00 -5.13
CA ASN A 84 38.30 -8.43 -3.84
C ASN A 84 37.28 -8.65 -2.70
N VAL A 85 35.95 -8.57 -2.94
CA VAL A 85 34.98 -8.78 -1.83
C VAL A 85 33.75 -9.58 -2.27
N PHE A 86 33.82 -10.90 -2.13
CA PHE A 86 32.74 -11.85 -2.42
C PHE A 86 31.39 -11.46 -1.79
N ASN A 87 31.40 -10.90 -0.59
CA ASN A 87 30.19 -10.48 0.11
C ASN A 87 29.51 -9.27 -0.55
N TYR A 88 30.29 -8.30 -1.06
CA TYR A 88 29.72 -7.16 -1.81
C TYR A 88 29.10 -7.62 -3.12
N LEU A 89 29.78 -8.53 -3.82
CA LEU A 89 29.27 -9.12 -5.05
C LEU A 89 27.94 -9.84 -4.80
N SER A 90 27.87 -10.62 -3.73
CA SER A 90 26.67 -11.37 -3.33
C SER A 90 25.50 -10.44 -2.97
N PHE A 91 25.77 -9.35 -2.26
CA PHE A 91 24.72 -8.39 -1.90
C PHE A 91 24.24 -7.57 -3.11
N ALA A 92 25.16 -7.12 -3.97
CA ALA A 92 24.82 -6.49 -5.24
C ALA A 92 23.97 -7.42 -6.12
N PHE A 93 24.33 -8.71 -6.18
CA PHE A 93 23.59 -9.73 -6.91
C PHE A 93 22.20 -9.96 -6.34
N LEU A 94 22.06 -9.96 -5.01
CA LEU A 94 20.76 -10.00 -4.35
C LEU A 94 19.90 -8.78 -4.72
N CYS A 95 20.44 -7.56 -4.69
CA CYS A 95 19.72 -6.36 -5.12
C CYS A 95 19.26 -6.46 -6.59
N PHE A 96 20.14 -6.97 -7.46
CA PHE A 96 19.84 -7.20 -8.87
C PHE A 96 18.72 -8.23 -9.07
N ILE A 97 18.76 -9.37 -8.35
CA ILE A 97 17.69 -10.39 -8.37
C ILE A 97 16.36 -9.80 -7.92
N PHE A 98 16.33 -8.99 -6.87
CA PHE A 98 15.10 -8.33 -6.43
C PHE A 98 14.54 -7.37 -7.48
N GLY A 99 15.41 -6.73 -8.28
CA GLY A 99 15.01 -5.95 -9.45
C GLY A 99 14.43 -6.80 -10.58
N LEU A 100 14.88 -8.05 -10.73
CA LEU A 100 14.34 -9.02 -11.69
C LEU A 100 13.03 -9.67 -11.21
N TRP A 101 12.80 -9.77 -9.90
CA TRP A 101 11.68 -10.51 -9.28
C TRP A 101 10.24 -10.04 -9.59
N PRO A 102 9.92 -8.82 -10.07
CA PRO A 102 8.52 -8.42 -10.34
C PRO A 102 7.91 -9.22 -11.52
N ASP A 103 7.50 -10.46 -11.30
CA ASP A 103 7.20 -11.46 -12.35
C ASP A 103 5.87 -11.32 -13.07
N SER A 104 5.02 -10.38 -12.66
CA SER A 104 3.77 -10.12 -13.36
C SER A 104 3.49 -8.63 -13.40
N ARG A 105 3.16 -8.13 -14.60
CA ARG A 105 2.49 -6.82 -14.76
C ARG A 105 1.09 -6.81 -14.12
N GLU A 106 0.63 -7.96 -13.64
CA GLU A 106 -0.69 -8.24 -13.10
C GLU A 106 -0.51 -8.96 -11.77
N LEU A 107 0.21 -8.36 -10.83
CA LEU A 107 0.24 -8.89 -9.47
C LEU A 107 -1.19 -8.78 -8.91
N GLU A 108 -1.73 -9.88 -8.40
CA GLU A 108 -3.01 -9.83 -7.72
C GLU A 108 -2.83 -9.38 -6.25
N HIS A 109 -3.91 -8.87 -5.64
CA HIS A 109 -3.90 -8.47 -4.24
C HIS A 109 -3.42 -9.59 -3.30
N TYR A 110 -3.81 -10.84 -3.57
CA TYR A 110 -3.38 -12.00 -2.77
C TYR A 110 -1.89 -12.31 -2.92
N GLU A 111 -1.31 -12.12 -4.10
CA GLU A 111 0.13 -12.31 -4.32
C GLU A 111 0.95 -11.26 -3.56
N LEU A 112 0.48 -10.01 -3.53
CA LEU A 112 1.10 -8.95 -2.73
C LEU A 112 1.05 -9.31 -1.24
N ILE A 113 -0.10 -9.74 -0.73
CA ILE A 113 -0.22 -10.22 0.67
C ILE A 113 0.78 -11.35 0.96
N GLN A 114 0.91 -12.33 0.06
CA GLN A 114 1.84 -13.43 0.26
C GLN A 114 3.30 -12.97 0.29
N LYS A 115 3.68 -12.02 -0.57
CA LYS A 115 5.04 -11.43 -0.55
C LYS A 115 5.29 -10.67 0.74
N LEU A 116 4.34 -9.82 1.17
CA LEU A 116 4.45 -9.09 2.43
C LEU A 116 4.56 -10.04 3.63
N LYS A 117 3.77 -11.12 3.66
CA LYS A 117 3.87 -12.18 4.68
C LYS A 117 5.24 -12.85 4.72
N LYS A 118 5.95 -12.95 3.59
CA LYS A 118 7.33 -13.49 3.53
C LYS A 118 8.36 -12.45 3.98
N PHE A 119 8.17 -11.16 3.66
CA PHE A 119 9.09 -10.08 4.05
C PHE A 119 9.01 -9.74 5.55
N THR A 120 7.81 -9.72 6.14
CA THR A 120 7.62 -9.38 7.55
C THR A 120 8.49 -10.19 8.52
N PRO A 121 8.53 -11.53 8.49
CA PRO A 121 9.38 -12.29 9.42
C PRO A 121 10.87 -12.02 9.18
N ILE A 122 11.29 -11.80 7.93
CA ILE A 122 12.68 -11.44 7.62
C ILE A 122 13.01 -10.08 8.20
N ILE A 123 12.13 -9.08 8.08
CA ILE A 123 12.30 -7.74 8.69
C ILE A 123 12.38 -7.86 10.21
N VAL A 124 11.51 -8.64 10.84
CA VAL A 124 11.54 -8.85 12.31
C VAL A 124 12.87 -9.48 12.73
N ILE A 125 13.36 -10.48 12.01
CA ILE A 125 14.68 -11.08 12.24
C ILE A 125 15.78 -10.03 12.06
N CYS A 126 15.75 -9.23 10.98
CA CYS A 126 16.68 -8.13 10.73
C CYS A 126 16.73 -7.13 11.90
N LEU A 127 15.57 -6.80 12.47
CA LEU A 127 15.43 -5.90 13.61
C LEU A 127 15.99 -6.52 14.91
N LEU A 128 15.77 -7.82 15.13
CA LEU A 128 16.28 -8.53 16.32
C LEU A 128 17.80 -8.65 16.32
N PHE A 129 18.42 -8.84 15.16
CA PHE A 129 19.88 -8.93 15.02
C PHE A 129 20.56 -7.55 14.92
N TYR A 130 19.79 -6.47 14.91
CA TYR A 130 20.35 -5.13 14.79
C TYR A 130 20.96 -4.64 16.11
N LYS A 131 22.29 -4.53 16.16
CA LYS A 131 23.04 -4.18 17.38
C LYS A 131 23.59 -2.76 17.41
N ASN A 132 23.32 -1.92 16.40
CA ASN A 132 23.97 -0.61 16.28
C ASN A 132 23.15 0.51 16.93
N VAL A 133 23.43 0.78 18.21
CA VAL A 133 22.70 1.74 19.07
C VAL A 133 22.53 3.13 18.43
N GLY A 134 23.52 3.60 17.66
CA GLY A 134 23.49 4.94 17.05
C GLY A 134 22.62 5.08 15.80
N LYS A 135 22.18 3.97 15.19
CA LYS A 135 21.41 3.98 13.93
C LYS A 135 20.07 3.25 14.05
N THR A 136 19.57 3.02 15.26
CA THR A 136 18.28 2.35 15.50
C THR A 136 17.11 3.17 14.94
N SER A 137 17.20 4.50 15.02
CA SER A 137 16.22 5.43 14.45
C SER A 137 16.03 5.24 12.94
N GLU A 138 17.12 5.05 12.19
CA GLU A 138 17.10 4.84 10.73
C GLU A 138 16.37 3.54 10.35
N VAL A 139 16.69 2.45 11.06
CA VAL A 139 16.09 1.14 10.76
C VAL A 139 14.61 1.11 11.15
N LEU A 140 14.26 1.74 12.29
CA LEU A 140 12.86 1.91 12.68
C LEU A 140 12.10 2.73 11.64
N LEU A 141 12.67 3.84 11.17
CA LEU A 141 12.06 4.66 10.15
C LEU A 141 11.82 3.87 8.85
N LEU A 142 12.80 3.09 8.41
CA LEU A 142 12.67 2.22 7.25
C LEU A 142 11.59 1.14 7.46
N ALA A 143 11.50 0.54 8.65
CA ALA A 143 10.46 -0.43 8.97
C ALA A 143 9.05 0.19 8.98
N PHE A 144 8.90 1.39 9.54
CA PHE A 144 7.64 2.14 9.48
C PHE A 144 7.28 2.54 8.05
N GLY A 145 8.25 3.04 7.28
CA GLY A 145 8.09 3.34 5.86
C GLY A 145 7.66 2.10 5.07
N PHE A 146 8.24 0.94 5.37
CA PHE A 146 7.83 -0.33 4.77
C PHE A 146 6.37 -0.65 5.06
N ILE A 147 5.93 -0.54 6.32
CA ILE A 147 4.54 -0.81 6.72
C ILE A 147 3.59 0.15 5.99
N ILE A 148 3.90 1.44 5.99
CA ILE A 148 3.10 2.49 5.36
C ILE A 148 2.95 2.25 3.86
N VAL A 149 4.06 2.08 3.13
CA VAL A 149 4.02 1.84 1.68
C VAL A 149 3.32 0.51 1.38
N SER A 150 3.50 -0.51 2.23
CA SER A 150 2.81 -1.79 2.08
C SER A 150 1.30 -1.67 2.24
N LEU A 151 0.81 -0.87 3.20
CA LEU A 151 -0.62 -0.60 3.39
C LEU A 151 -1.20 0.21 2.24
N ILE A 152 -0.47 1.21 1.75
CA ILE A 152 -0.85 1.98 0.54
C ILE A 152 -0.92 1.06 -0.68
N ALA A 153 0.06 0.18 -0.86
CA ALA A 153 0.04 -0.78 -1.95
C ALA A 153 -1.15 -1.74 -1.80
N LEU A 154 -1.36 -2.33 -0.62
CA LEU A 154 -2.48 -3.25 -0.39
C LEU A 154 -3.82 -2.60 -0.69
N SER A 155 -4.05 -1.36 -0.23
CA SER A 155 -5.28 -0.62 -0.51
C SER A 155 -5.44 -0.39 -2.01
N LEU A 156 -4.38 0.00 -2.73
CA LEU A 156 -4.40 0.18 -4.19
C LEU A 156 -4.60 -1.11 -4.98
N TYR A 157 -4.10 -2.24 -4.50
CA TYR A 157 -4.37 -3.53 -5.13
C TYR A 157 -5.81 -3.99 -4.86
N GLN A 158 -6.32 -3.77 -3.65
CA GLN A 158 -7.70 -4.08 -3.28
C GLN A 158 -8.72 -3.19 -4.02
N LEU A 159 -8.32 -1.96 -4.36
CA LEU A 159 -9.12 -1.00 -5.14
C LEU A 159 -9.49 -1.51 -6.53
N GLU A 160 -8.64 -2.30 -7.19
CA GLU A 160 -8.98 -2.86 -8.50
C GLU A 160 -10.18 -3.81 -8.40
N TYR A 161 -10.24 -4.61 -7.32
CA TYR A 161 -11.33 -5.52 -7.04
C TYR A 161 -12.66 -4.77 -6.78
N PHE A 162 -12.63 -3.70 -5.98
CA PHE A 162 -13.84 -2.94 -5.63
C PHE A 162 -14.25 -1.86 -6.64
N SER A 163 -13.39 -1.52 -7.60
CA SER A 163 -13.67 -0.49 -8.62
C SER A 163 -14.90 -0.83 -9.50
N LEU A 164 -15.30 -2.10 -9.53
CA LEU A 164 -16.48 -2.56 -10.26
C LEU A 164 -17.82 -2.16 -9.60
N GLN A 165 -17.84 -1.84 -8.30
CA GLN A 165 -19.08 -1.68 -7.53
C GLN A 165 -19.39 -0.26 -7.03
N VAL A 166 -18.47 0.69 -7.15
CA VAL A 166 -18.61 2.02 -6.51
C VAL A 166 -18.16 3.13 -7.45
N SER A 167 -18.83 4.28 -7.36
CA SER A 167 -18.56 5.41 -8.27
C SER A 167 -17.13 5.96 -8.15
N LYS A 168 -16.52 6.19 -9.31
CA LYS A 168 -15.12 6.61 -9.49
C LYS A 168 -14.72 7.84 -8.65
N GLY A 169 -15.60 8.84 -8.54
CA GLY A 169 -15.35 10.06 -7.77
C GLY A 169 -15.26 9.83 -6.27
N ARG A 170 -16.13 8.96 -5.73
CA ARG A 170 -16.11 8.60 -4.29
C ARG A 170 -14.82 7.88 -3.92
N TRP A 171 -14.31 7.05 -4.82
CA TRP A 171 -13.05 6.31 -4.61
C TRP A 171 -11.79 7.15 -4.73
N LEU A 172 -11.73 8.08 -5.70
CA LEU A 172 -10.62 9.03 -5.77
C LEU A 172 -10.54 9.86 -4.49
N PHE A 173 -11.68 10.20 -3.90
CA PHE A 173 -11.73 10.94 -2.65
C PHE A 173 -11.27 10.10 -1.44
N THR A 174 -11.73 8.86 -1.30
CA THR A 174 -11.29 8.00 -0.18
C THR A 174 -9.81 7.61 -0.27
N THR A 175 -9.30 7.37 -1.47
CA THR A 175 -7.84 7.14 -1.68
C THR A 175 -7.01 8.36 -1.36
N LEU A 176 -7.47 9.55 -1.77
CA LEU A 176 -6.81 10.80 -1.44
C LEU A 176 -6.81 11.04 0.07
N ILE A 177 -7.93 10.82 0.76
CA ILE A 177 -8.01 10.90 2.23
C ILE A 177 -7.05 9.91 2.89
N PHE A 178 -7.06 8.65 2.48
CA PHE A 178 -6.20 7.63 3.06
C PHE A 178 -4.72 7.95 2.84
N SER A 179 -4.34 8.35 1.62
CA SER A 179 -2.99 8.79 1.30
C SER A 179 -2.56 10.00 2.14
N LEU A 180 -3.47 10.95 2.36
CA LEU A 180 -3.20 12.16 3.12
C LEU A 180 -3.02 11.84 4.62
N ILE A 181 -3.88 11.00 5.20
CA ILE A 181 -3.75 10.52 6.58
C ILE A 181 -2.42 9.79 6.78
N VAL A 182 -2.09 8.87 5.87
CA VAL A 182 -0.84 8.11 5.95
C VAL A 182 0.38 9.02 5.77
N GLY A 183 0.30 10.01 4.88
CA GLY A 183 1.33 11.04 4.72
C GLY A 183 1.53 11.88 5.97
N ILE A 184 0.45 12.31 6.64
CA ILE A 184 0.53 13.04 7.91
C ILE A 184 1.19 12.19 8.99
N ILE A 185 0.77 10.93 9.14
CA ILE A 185 1.37 10.01 10.13
C ILE A 185 2.87 9.84 9.86
N PHE A 186 3.27 9.70 8.59
CA PHE A 186 4.67 9.59 8.22
C PHE A 186 5.47 10.86 8.56
N VAL A 187 4.92 12.03 8.27
CA VAL A 187 5.54 13.33 8.59
C VAL A 187 5.74 13.50 10.09
N VAL A 188 4.71 13.23 10.89
CA VAL A 188 4.80 13.28 12.36
C VAL A 188 5.85 12.29 12.88
N LEU A 189 5.91 11.10 12.31
CA LEU A 189 6.88 10.08 12.71
C LEU A 189 8.32 10.49 12.32
N MET A 190 8.51 11.14 11.17
CA MET A 190 9.80 11.68 10.74
C MET A 190 10.30 12.79 11.67
N GLU A 191 9.41 13.70 12.05
CA GLU A 191 9.70 14.78 13.01
C GLU A 191 10.12 14.23 14.37
N LEU A 192 9.46 13.17 14.84
CA LEU A 192 9.78 12.50 16.11
C LEU A 192 11.13 11.75 16.09
N ILE A 193 11.49 11.15 14.95
CA ILE A 193 12.67 10.27 14.86
C ILE A 193 13.95 11.06 14.58
N LYS A 194 13.91 12.03 13.64
CA LYS A 194 15.07 12.83 13.22
C LYS A 194 14.65 14.24 12.82
N PRO A 195 14.44 15.15 13.78
CA PRO A 195 13.92 16.49 13.52
C PRO A 195 14.83 17.31 12.58
N TYR A 196 16.15 17.14 12.67
CA TYR A 196 17.11 17.83 11.79
C TYR A 196 16.99 17.40 10.32
N GLU A 197 16.90 16.09 10.05
CA GLU A 197 16.75 15.59 8.67
C GLU A 197 15.38 15.97 8.11
N PHE A 198 14.35 15.99 8.95
CA PHE A 198 13.03 16.49 8.57
C PHE A 198 13.06 17.97 8.20
N LEU A 199 13.70 18.81 9.01
CA LEU A 199 13.87 20.24 8.71
C LEU A 199 14.62 20.44 7.39
N ALA A 200 15.72 19.71 7.17
CA ALA A 200 16.46 19.76 5.91
C ALA A 200 15.60 19.33 4.71
N PHE A 201 14.74 18.32 4.88
CA PHE A 201 13.80 17.89 3.85
C PHE A 201 12.72 18.94 3.56
N ILE A 202 12.17 19.59 4.60
CA ILE A 202 11.22 20.69 4.45
C ILE A 202 11.88 21.88 3.75
N ASP A 203 13.11 22.22 4.11
CA ASP A 203 13.88 23.28 3.45
C ASP A 203 14.15 22.94 1.99
N PHE A 204 14.43 21.67 1.67
CA PHE A 204 14.56 21.20 0.30
C PHE A 204 13.25 21.35 -0.49
N ILE A 205 12.10 20.93 0.07
CA ILE A 205 10.79 21.11 -0.57
C ILE A 205 10.49 22.60 -0.77
N LYS A 206 10.71 23.42 0.26
CA LYS A 206 10.51 24.86 0.23
C LYS A 206 11.34 25.50 -0.89
N THR A 207 12.64 25.19 -0.93
CA THR A 207 13.57 25.68 -1.95
C THR A 207 13.14 25.25 -3.35
N THR A 208 12.76 23.98 -3.52
CA THR A 208 12.29 23.44 -4.80
C THR A 208 11.00 24.11 -5.26
N TYR A 209 10.04 24.28 -4.35
CA TYR A 209 8.76 24.95 -4.61
C TYR A 209 8.99 26.41 -5.02
N PHE A 210 9.79 27.17 -4.28
CA PHE A 210 10.08 28.57 -4.64
C PHE A 210 10.83 28.69 -5.96
N SER A 211 11.76 27.77 -6.25
CA SER A 211 12.42 27.72 -7.56
C SER A 211 11.43 27.48 -8.70
N PHE A 212 10.45 26.59 -8.48
CA PHE A 212 9.41 26.30 -9.46
C PHE A 212 8.43 27.48 -9.63
N VAL A 213 8.03 28.13 -8.52
CA VAL A 213 7.21 29.34 -8.55
C VAL A 213 7.92 30.47 -9.28
N GLU A 214 9.20 30.70 -8.99
CA GLU A 214 10.03 31.69 -9.70
C GLU A 214 10.11 31.38 -11.20
N LEU A 215 10.29 30.10 -11.57
CA LEU A 215 10.26 29.67 -12.96
C LEU A 215 8.91 29.99 -13.62
N ILE A 216 7.78 29.70 -12.96
CA ILE A 216 6.45 30.05 -13.46
C ILE A 216 6.31 31.57 -13.61
N PHE A 217 6.76 32.36 -12.64
CA PHE A 217 6.70 33.82 -12.73
C PHE A 217 7.57 34.35 -13.88
N LYS A 218 8.76 33.79 -14.11
CA LYS A 218 9.59 34.12 -15.29
C LYS A 218 8.89 33.79 -16.61
N ILE A 219 8.16 32.67 -16.67
CA ILE A 219 7.36 32.29 -17.85
C ILE A 219 6.17 33.23 -18.05
N LEU A 220 5.54 33.68 -16.95
CA LEU A 220 4.38 34.57 -16.98
C LEU A 220 4.76 36.07 -17.08
N GLU A 221 6.00 36.45 -16.77
CA GLU A 221 6.52 37.82 -16.84
C GLU A 221 6.18 38.55 -18.16
N PRO A 222 6.35 37.96 -19.37
CA PRO A 222 5.96 38.63 -20.61
C PRO A 222 4.45 38.94 -20.70
N ILE A 223 3.61 38.17 -20.02
CA ILE A 223 2.15 38.37 -19.95
C ILE A 223 1.81 39.47 -18.93
N PHE A 224 2.54 39.55 -17.82
CA PHE A 224 2.32 40.58 -16.79
C PHE A 224 2.92 41.95 -17.15
N LYS A 225 4.01 42.02 -17.92
CA LYS A 225 4.60 43.29 -18.40
C LYS A 225 3.61 44.28 -19.05
N PRO A 226 2.71 43.88 -19.96
CA PRO A 226 1.69 44.79 -20.48
C PRO A 226 0.66 45.17 -19.41
N LEU A 227 0.35 44.27 -18.48
CA LEU A 227 -0.55 44.55 -17.35
C LEU A 227 0.01 45.65 -16.45
N ASP A 228 1.31 45.64 -16.15
CA ASP A 228 1.97 46.70 -15.38
C ASP A 228 1.83 48.07 -16.06
N LYS A 229 1.92 48.12 -17.40
CA LYS A 229 1.69 49.35 -18.15
C LYS A 229 0.23 49.82 -18.03
N VAL A 230 -0.72 48.89 -18.05
CA VAL A 230 -2.15 49.20 -17.86
C VAL A 230 -2.43 49.68 -16.44
N ILE A 231 -1.85 49.04 -15.42
CA ILE A 231 -1.98 49.45 -14.02
C ILE A 231 -1.33 50.82 -13.81
N ALA A 232 -0.12 51.04 -14.32
CA ALA A 232 0.55 52.34 -14.26
C ALA A 232 -0.26 53.43 -14.99
N PHE A 233 -0.87 53.11 -16.12
CA PHE A 233 -1.78 54.01 -16.83
C PHE A 233 -3.04 54.33 -16.03
N LEU A 234 -3.65 53.33 -15.40
CA LEU A 234 -4.81 53.51 -14.51
C LEU A 234 -4.44 54.35 -13.28
N LEU A 235 -3.30 54.07 -12.63
CA LEU A 235 -2.80 54.85 -11.49
C LEU A 235 -2.48 56.29 -11.90
N TYR A 236 -1.90 56.49 -13.09
CA TYR A 236 -1.68 57.82 -13.66
C TYR A 236 -3.02 58.56 -13.83
N PHE A 237 -4.04 57.91 -14.39
CA PHE A 237 -5.37 58.49 -14.52
C PHE A 237 -6.01 58.80 -13.16
N ILE A 238 -5.98 57.85 -12.21
CA ILE A 238 -6.50 58.03 -10.87
C ILE A 238 -5.79 59.20 -10.18
N SER A 239 -4.46 59.28 -10.24
CA SER A 239 -3.69 60.37 -9.64
C SER A 239 -3.93 61.74 -10.30
N ARG A 240 -4.30 61.75 -11.59
CA ARG A 240 -4.64 62.98 -12.32
C ARG A 240 -6.03 63.51 -11.97
N TYR A 241 -6.98 62.63 -11.67
CA TYR A 241 -8.36 63.01 -11.34
C TYR A 241 -8.62 63.12 -9.83
N ALA A 242 -7.96 62.29 -9.03
CA ALA A 242 -7.90 62.47 -7.61
C ALA A 242 -7.01 63.70 -7.36
N LYS A 243 -7.63 64.84 -7.00
CA LYS A 243 -6.93 65.97 -6.37
C LYS A 243 -6.40 65.51 -4.99
N ILE A 244 -5.49 64.55 -4.98
CA ILE A 244 -4.67 64.25 -3.83
C ILE A 244 -3.81 65.51 -3.71
N LYS A 245 -4.18 66.38 -2.76
CA LYS A 245 -3.28 67.43 -2.29
C LYS A 245 -1.95 66.74 -2.04
N LYS A 246 -0.97 67.00 -2.90
CA LYS A 246 0.42 66.65 -2.65
C LYS A 246 0.68 67.16 -1.25
N GLN A 247 0.82 66.27 -0.28
CA GLN A 247 1.37 66.65 1.01
C GLN A 247 2.75 67.21 0.65
N GLU A 248 2.92 68.51 0.80
CA GLU A 248 4.23 69.13 0.75
C GLU A 248 5.03 68.43 1.83
N ILE A 249 5.92 67.54 1.39
CA ILE A 249 7.02 67.07 2.23
C ILE A 249 7.78 68.36 2.53
N LEU A 250 7.55 68.92 3.71
CA LEU A 250 8.34 70.03 4.23
C LEU A 250 9.81 69.65 4.02
N PRO A 251 10.64 70.54 3.45
CA PRO A 251 12.06 70.27 3.31
C PRO A 251 12.61 70.02 4.71
N GLY A 252 12.86 68.75 5.02
CA GLY A 252 13.60 68.35 6.20
C GLY A 252 14.96 69.02 6.13
N GLU A 253 15.43 69.53 7.27
CA GLU A 253 16.68 70.24 7.42
C GLU A 253 17.83 69.54 6.66
N PRO A 254 18.63 70.28 5.89
CA PRO A 254 19.76 69.71 5.15
C PRO A 254 20.84 69.29 6.15
N GLY A 255 20.84 68.02 6.55
CA GLY A 255 21.86 67.49 7.45
C GLY A 255 21.69 66.04 7.87
N VAL A 256 20.49 65.47 7.80
CA VAL A 256 20.30 64.06 8.15
C VAL A 256 20.47 63.23 6.87
N SER A 257 21.60 62.53 6.75
CA SER A 257 21.78 61.53 5.72
C SER A 257 20.61 60.57 5.78
N ILE A 258 19.78 60.55 4.75
CA ILE A 258 18.77 59.52 4.57
C ILE A 258 19.57 58.26 4.25
N MET A 259 19.96 57.54 5.32
CA MET A 259 20.37 56.14 5.20
C MET A 259 19.25 55.45 4.41
N PRO A 260 19.55 54.73 3.32
CA PRO A 260 18.54 53.95 2.61
C PRO A 260 17.89 53.07 3.66
N GLY A 261 16.63 53.34 3.98
CA GLY A 261 15.97 52.78 5.14
C GLY A 261 16.18 51.28 5.14
N SER A 262 17.03 50.80 6.05
CA SER A 262 17.15 49.38 6.32
C SER A 262 15.73 48.96 6.65
N HIS A 263 15.10 48.24 5.74
CA HIS A 263 13.90 47.52 6.07
C HIS A 263 14.33 46.57 7.17
N GLU A 264 14.10 46.96 8.43
CA GLU A 264 14.18 46.04 9.54
C GLU A 264 13.21 44.94 9.18
N GLU A 265 13.76 43.81 8.72
CA GLU A 265 13.01 42.60 8.46
C GLU A 265 12.21 42.35 9.72
N TYR A 266 10.90 42.54 9.63
CA TYR A 266 10.02 42.39 10.78
C TYR A 266 10.08 40.92 11.21
N VAL A 267 10.96 40.63 12.17
CA VAL A 267 11.15 39.29 12.72
C VAL A 267 9.95 39.00 13.60
N VAL A 268 9.00 38.25 13.07
CA VAL A 268 7.81 37.80 13.81
C VAL A 268 8.29 37.06 15.07
N PRO A 269 7.83 37.44 16.27
CA PRO A 269 8.24 36.78 17.50
C PRO A 269 7.98 35.27 17.42
N TYR A 270 8.96 34.45 17.80
CA TYR A 270 8.91 32.98 17.67
C TYR A 270 7.65 32.36 18.30
N THR A 271 7.17 32.93 19.40
CA THR A 271 5.90 32.55 20.06
C THR A 271 4.67 32.81 19.17
N VAL A 272 4.64 33.94 18.46
CA VAL A 272 3.57 34.28 17.52
C VAL A 272 3.58 33.32 16.33
N GLU A 273 4.75 32.97 15.81
CA GLU A 273 4.88 31.99 14.72
C GLU A 273 4.38 30.59 15.13
N ILE A 274 4.74 30.11 16.32
CA ILE A 274 4.23 28.83 16.85
C ILE A 274 2.71 28.87 16.99
N ILE A 275 2.15 29.95 17.55
CA ILE A 275 0.71 30.10 17.71
C ILE A 275 0.01 30.05 16.35
N PHE A 276 0.51 30.76 15.33
CA PHE A 276 -0.06 30.71 13.98
C PHE A 276 0.06 29.32 13.33
N LYS A 277 1.17 28.60 13.53
CA LYS A 277 1.33 27.23 13.02
C LYS A 277 0.37 26.24 13.68
N VAL A 278 0.26 26.28 15.01
CA VAL A 278 -0.64 25.39 15.77
C VAL A 278 -2.10 25.74 15.47
N PHE A 279 -2.44 27.02 15.41
CA PHE A 279 -3.80 27.48 15.07
C PHE A 279 -4.17 27.13 13.63
N GLY A 280 -3.25 27.33 12.69
CA GLY A 280 -3.43 26.94 11.28
C GLY A 280 -3.61 25.43 11.11
N LEU A 281 -2.82 24.61 11.80
CA LEU A 281 -2.96 23.16 11.83
C LEU A 281 -4.32 22.75 12.43
N THR A 282 -4.74 23.41 13.52
CA THR A 282 -6.01 23.12 14.20
C THR A 282 -7.20 23.46 13.30
N ILE A 283 -7.18 24.62 12.63
CA ILE A 283 -8.21 24.99 11.64
C ILE A 283 -8.23 24.00 10.48
N LEU A 284 -7.08 23.62 9.94
CA LEU A 284 -6.98 22.64 8.86
C LEU A 284 -7.63 21.31 9.27
N LEU A 285 -7.33 20.81 10.48
CA LEU A 285 -7.90 19.58 11.01
C LEU A 285 -9.41 19.69 11.26
N VAL A 286 -9.90 20.84 11.75
CA VAL A 286 -11.34 21.08 11.96
C VAL A 286 -12.08 21.15 10.62
N VAL A 287 -11.54 21.85 9.62
CA VAL A 287 -12.11 21.91 8.26
C VAL A 287 -12.12 20.53 7.63
N PHE A 288 -11.02 19.77 7.75
CA PHE A 288 -10.92 18.42 7.23
C PHE A 288 -11.92 17.45 7.89
N SER A 289 -11.99 17.47 9.22
CA SER A 289 -12.97 16.70 10.00
C SER A 289 -14.41 17.10 9.66
N GLY A 290 -14.67 18.41 9.51
CA GLY A 290 -15.96 18.95 9.09
C GLY A 290 -16.38 18.49 7.69
N ILE A 291 -15.45 18.46 6.72
CA ILE A 291 -15.72 17.95 5.36
C ILE A 291 -16.04 16.45 5.40
N ILE A 292 -15.27 15.66 6.16
CA ILE A 292 -15.54 14.23 6.36
C ILE A 292 -16.92 14.02 6.99
N PHE A 293 -17.21 14.76 8.06
CA PHE A 293 -18.47 14.66 8.80
C PHE A 293 -19.67 15.11 7.96
N LEU A 294 -19.57 16.20 7.20
CA LEU A 294 -20.63 16.65 6.29
C LEU A 294 -20.85 15.68 5.14
N SER A 295 -19.78 15.09 4.60
CA SER A 295 -19.85 14.06 3.56
C SER A 295 -20.56 12.80 4.08
N LEU A 296 -20.29 12.40 5.32
CA LEU A 296 -20.95 11.27 5.99
C LEU A 296 -22.41 11.59 6.35
N LYS A 297 -22.68 12.76 6.95
CA LYS A 297 -24.00 13.19 7.43
C LYS A 297 -25.01 13.32 6.29
N LYS A 298 -24.60 13.84 5.13
CA LYS A 298 -25.48 13.98 3.95
C LYS A 298 -25.98 12.64 3.39
N HIS A 299 -25.34 11.53 3.76
CA HIS A 299 -25.62 10.23 3.16
C HIS A 299 -26.11 9.16 4.14
N ILE A 300 -26.17 9.46 5.44
CA ILE A 300 -26.87 8.62 6.42
C ILE A 300 -28.40 8.82 6.33
N GLY A 301 -28.87 10.00 5.90
CA GLY A 301 -30.30 10.34 5.86
C GLY A 301 -31.12 9.77 4.70
N ASN A 302 -30.51 9.10 3.71
CA ASN A 302 -31.19 8.60 2.51
C ASN A 302 -31.09 7.07 2.32
N PHE A 303 -30.74 6.31 3.37
CA PHE A 303 -30.84 4.86 3.34
C PHE A 303 -32.28 4.45 3.66
N THR A 304 -33.13 4.40 2.64
CA THR A 304 -34.37 3.63 2.69
C THR A 304 -34.05 2.15 2.93
N GLU A 305 -34.69 1.60 3.94
CA GLU A 305 -34.42 0.35 4.64
C GLU A 305 -34.68 -0.94 3.84
N ASN A 306 -35.01 -0.83 2.54
CA ASN A 306 -35.50 -1.98 1.75
C ASN A 306 -34.58 -2.48 0.63
N ASP A 307 -33.42 -1.85 0.37
CA ASP A 307 -32.51 -2.25 -0.74
C ASP A 307 -31.12 -2.73 -0.29
N PHE A 308 -30.92 -3.04 0.99
CA PHE A 308 -29.58 -3.43 1.53
C PHE A 308 -29.61 -4.54 2.59
N VAL A 309 -30.36 -5.62 2.36
CA VAL A 309 -30.30 -6.81 3.24
C VAL A 309 -29.31 -7.88 2.76
N ASP A 310 -28.80 -7.81 1.53
CA ASP A 310 -27.75 -8.74 1.08
C ASP A 310 -26.41 -7.99 0.85
N GLU A 311 -25.36 -8.49 1.50
CA GLU A 311 -23.93 -8.09 1.37
C GLU A 311 -23.40 -6.90 2.20
N LYS A 312 -23.84 -6.72 3.45
CA LYS A 312 -23.03 -5.98 4.44
C LYS A 312 -22.94 -6.68 5.78
N GLU A 313 -21.97 -7.60 5.91
CA GLU A 313 -21.35 -7.82 7.21
C GLU A 313 -20.69 -6.51 7.65
N SER A 314 -21.36 -5.82 8.58
CA SER A 314 -20.89 -4.64 9.27
C SER A 314 -19.61 -4.98 10.07
N ILE A 315 -18.45 -4.78 9.43
CA ILE A 315 -17.12 -4.93 10.07
C ILE A 315 -16.83 -3.78 11.07
N TYR A 316 -17.70 -2.77 11.17
CA TYR A 316 -17.50 -1.62 12.05
C TYR A 316 -18.64 -1.44 13.06
N THR A 317 -18.82 -2.41 13.95
CA THR A 317 -19.46 -2.16 15.26
C THR A 317 -18.39 -2.08 16.35
N PRO A 318 -18.29 -0.97 17.11
CA PRO A 318 -17.32 -0.80 18.20
C PRO A 318 -17.40 -1.91 19.27
N ALA A 319 -18.58 -2.54 19.41
CA ALA A 319 -18.79 -3.69 20.27
C ALA A 319 -18.01 -4.94 19.82
N LEU A 320 -17.90 -5.18 18.50
CA LEU A 320 -17.13 -6.31 17.96
C LEU A 320 -15.61 -6.09 18.09
N PHE A 321 -15.12 -4.86 18.05
CA PHE A 321 -13.70 -4.58 18.28
C PHE A 321 -13.29 -4.83 19.73
N LYS A 322 -14.12 -4.41 20.70
CA LYS A 322 -13.89 -4.67 22.12
C LYS A 322 -13.93 -6.17 22.44
N ASN A 323 -14.83 -6.91 21.80
CA ASN A 323 -14.89 -8.36 21.91
C ASN A 323 -13.73 -9.06 21.19
N SER A 324 -13.26 -8.53 20.05
CA SER A 324 -12.12 -9.06 19.30
C SER A 324 -10.78 -8.85 20.03
N VAL A 325 -10.61 -7.74 20.76
CA VAL A 325 -9.40 -7.47 21.56
C VAL A 325 -9.38 -8.34 22.82
N ASN A 326 -10.53 -8.53 23.49
CA ASN A 326 -10.64 -9.47 24.60
C ASN A 326 -10.47 -10.93 24.14
N GLU A 327 -10.98 -11.29 22.96
CA GLU A 327 -10.69 -12.59 22.36
C GLU A 327 -9.22 -12.75 21.97
N LEU A 328 -8.55 -11.69 21.48
CA LEU A 328 -7.12 -11.73 21.14
C LEU A 328 -6.25 -11.94 22.39
N SER A 329 -6.58 -11.31 23.52
CA SER A 329 -5.86 -11.51 24.78
C SER A 329 -6.05 -12.92 25.35
N CYS A 330 -7.26 -13.48 25.22
CA CYS A 330 -7.54 -14.88 25.54
C CYS A 330 -6.89 -15.86 24.53
N LYS A 331 -6.85 -15.51 23.24
CA LYS A 331 -6.20 -16.28 22.16
C LYS A 331 -4.68 -16.33 22.34
N ILE A 332 -4.02 -15.26 22.80
CA ILE A 332 -2.56 -15.28 23.06
C ILE A 332 -2.22 -16.22 24.23
N LYS A 333 -3.06 -16.24 25.29
CA LYS A 333 -2.92 -17.21 26.39
C LYS A 333 -3.19 -18.65 25.95
N SER A 334 -4.06 -18.88 24.97
CA SER A 334 -4.35 -20.22 24.45
C SER A 334 -3.36 -20.71 23.39
N ILE A 335 -2.74 -19.81 22.61
CA ILE A 335 -1.71 -20.09 21.59
C ILE A 335 -0.43 -20.68 22.22
N LEU A 336 -0.09 -20.31 23.45
CA LEU A 336 1.00 -20.94 24.20
C LEU A 336 0.71 -22.39 24.63
N ARG A 337 -0.54 -22.85 24.53
CA ARG A 337 -0.97 -24.17 25.04
C ARG A 337 -1.37 -25.18 23.96
N SER A 338 -1.56 -24.80 22.70
CA SER A 338 -2.12 -25.68 21.66
C SER A 338 -1.23 -25.84 20.42
N ARG A 339 -0.13 -26.58 20.59
CA ARG A 339 0.76 -26.99 19.49
C ARG A 339 0.19 -28.12 18.61
N ILE A 340 -1.13 -28.29 18.45
CA ILE A 340 -1.73 -29.38 17.65
C ILE A 340 -3.00 -28.94 16.90
N LYS A 341 -2.89 -28.92 15.56
CA LYS A 341 -3.91 -28.91 14.48
C LYS A 341 -4.72 -27.63 14.15
N PRO A 342 -5.04 -27.40 12.85
CA PRO A 342 -5.60 -26.14 12.35
C PRO A 342 -7.14 -26.16 12.37
N LEU A 343 -7.74 -25.21 13.07
CA LEU A 343 -9.16 -24.87 12.99
C LEU A 343 -9.29 -23.45 12.43
N ILE A 344 -9.39 -23.35 11.10
CA ILE A 344 -9.83 -22.12 10.41
C ILE A 344 -10.95 -22.54 9.46
N TYR A 345 -12.07 -22.95 10.03
CA TYR A 345 -13.40 -23.03 9.44
C TYR A 345 -14.31 -23.09 10.66
N GLY A 346 -15.17 -22.09 10.86
CA GLY A 346 -16.07 -22.05 12.02
C GLY A 346 -16.88 -23.34 12.15
N ASP A 347 -17.31 -23.66 13.36
CA ASP A 347 -18.05 -24.90 13.71
C ASP A 347 -19.47 -25.00 13.12
N PHE A 348 -19.76 -24.24 12.07
CA PHE A 348 -21.07 -24.21 11.43
C PHE A 348 -21.31 -25.46 10.55
N PRO A 349 -22.53 -26.00 10.52
CA PRO A 349 -22.90 -27.20 9.76
C PRO A 349 -22.42 -27.18 8.30
N ALA A 350 -22.64 -26.06 7.60
CA ALA A 350 -22.25 -25.90 6.20
C ALA A 350 -20.74 -26.04 5.96
N ALA A 351 -19.90 -25.55 6.89
CA ALA A 351 -18.44 -25.65 6.76
C ALA A 351 -17.97 -27.11 6.88
N LYS A 352 -18.60 -27.88 7.77
CA LYS A 352 -18.32 -29.32 7.94
C LYS A 352 -18.65 -30.09 6.65
N ILE A 353 -19.77 -29.78 6.00
CA ILE A 353 -20.16 -30.39 4.71
C ILE A 353 -19.17 -30.05 3.60
N ARG A 354 -18.78 -28.77 3.45
CA ARG A 354 -17.78 -28.36 2.44
C ARG A 354 -16.44 -29.07 2.64
N LYS A 355 -16.02 -29.26 3.90
CA LYS A 355 -14.78 -30.00 4.24
C LYS A 355 -14.86 -31.47 3.87
N MET A 356 -15.98 -32.13 4.16
CA MET A 356 -16.19 -33.54 3.80
C MET A 356 -16.26 -33.74 2.28
N TYR A 357 -16.94 -32.84 1.55
CA TYR A 357 -16.94 -32.86 0.09
C TYR A 357 -15.52 -32.74 -0.50
N ALA A 358 -14.68 -31.87 0.06
CA ALA A 358 -13.28 -31.75 -0.35
C ALA A 358 -12.47 -33.03 -0.06
N GLN A 359 -12.78 -33.78 1.00
CA GLN A 359 -12.17 -35.09 1.26
C GLN A 359 -12.56 -36.12 0.20
N ILE A 360 -13.84 -36.15 -0.18
CA ILE A 360 -14.36 -37.02 -1.25
C ILE A 360 -13.68 -36.72 -2.58
N LEU A 361 -13.52 -35.45 -2.95
CA LEU A 361 -12.79 -35.06 -4.17
C LEU A 361 -11.33 -35.54 -4.15
N ARG A 362 -10.62 -35.40 -3.02
CA ARG A 362 -9.25 -35.92 -2.88
C ARG A 362 -9.17 -37.44 -2.98
N ALA A 363 -10.20 -38.16 -2.52
CA ALA A 363 -10.26 -39.60 -2.67
C ALA A 363 -10.53 -40.03 -4.11
N ALA A 364 -11.37 -39.30 -4.84
CA ALA A 364 -11.57 -39.48 -6.28
C ALA A 364 -10.27 -39.21 -7.06
N GLU A 365 -9.54 -38.17 -6.69
CA GLU A 365 -8.23 -37.83 -7.26
C GLU A 365 -7.23 -38.98 -7.09
N LYS A 366 -7.18 -39.60 -5.91
CA LYS A 366 -6.38 -40.82 -5.64
C LYS A 366 -6.82 -42.05 -6.45
N LYS A 367 -8.00 -42.03 -7.06
CA LYS A 367 -8.49 -43.07 -7.98
C LYS A 367 -8.31 -42.66 -9.46
N GLY A 368 -7.62 -41.55 -9.73
CA GLY A 368 -7.32 -41.07 -11.09
C GLY A 368 -8.37 -40.13 -11.68
N TYR A 369 -9.38 -39.71 -10.91
CA TYR A 369 -10.44 -38.81 -11.37
C TYR A 369 -10.18 -37.39 -10.88
N PHE A 370 -9.71 -36.51 -11.78
CA PHE A 370 -9.33 -35.14 -11.48
C PHE A 370 -10.41 -34.15 -11.91
N ARG A 371 -10.87 -33.32 -10.97
CA ARG A 371 -11.75 -32.20 -11.29
C ARG A 371 -10.95 -31.04 -11.86
N LYS A 372 -11.37 -30.49 -12.99
CA LYS A 372 -10.76 -29.27 -13.55
C LYS A 372 -11.19 -28.05 -12.76
N THR A 373 -10.34 -27.03 -12.70
CA THR A 373 -10.61 -25.80 -11.93
C THR A 373 -11.87 -25.05 -12.38
N TYR A 374 -12.22 -25.16 -13.66
CA TYR A 374 -13.40 -24.51 -14.24
C TYR A 374 -14.68 -25.36 -14.18
N GLU A 375 -14.59 -26.66 -13.85
CA GLU A 375 -15.76 -27.54 -13.81
C GLU A 375 -16.61 -27.28 -12.56
N THR A 376 -17.93 -27.20 -12.72
CA THR A 376 -18.86 -27.08 -11.58
C THR A 376 -19.02 -28.42 -10.85
N PRO A 377 -19.48 -28.44 -9.57
CA PRO A 377 -19.79 -29.69 -8.86
C PRO A 377 -20.79 -30.58 -9.61
N LEU A 378 -21.75 -29.98 -10.32
CA LEU A 378 -22.74 -30.70 -11.13
C LEU A 378 -22.11 -31.33 -12.37
N GLU A 379 -21.21 -30.62 -13.06
CA GLU A 379 -20.48 -31.15 -14.21
C GLU A 379 -19.56 -32.31 -13.82
N PHE A 380 -18.88 -32.20 -12.67
CA PHE A 380 -17.98 -33.24 -12.18
C PHE A 380 -18.73 -34.46 -11.60
N LYS A 381 -20.05 -34.36 -11.36
CA LYS A 381 -20.88 -35.41 -10.75
C LYS A 381 -20.74 -36.77 -11.47
N ALA A 382 -20.72 -36.77 -12.81
CA ALA A 382 -20.63 -37.99 -13.61
C ALA A 382 -19.29 -38.72 -13.42
N GLN A 383 -18.18 -37.98 -13.32
CA GLN A 383 -16.87 -38.55 -13.05
C GLN A 383 -16.78 -39.05 -11.60
N LEU A 384 -17.42 -38.34 -10.68
CA LEU A 384 -17.47 -38.72 -9.27
C LEU A 384 -18.28 -40.01 -9.04
N LYS A 385 -19.40 -40.21 -9.76
CA LYS A 385 -20.15 -41.48 -9.76
C LYS A 385 -19.26 -42.65 -10.24
N LYS A 386 -18.48 -42.45 -11.31
CA LYS A 386 -17.52 -43.46 -11.80
C LYS A 386 -16.40 -43.75 -10.80
N ALA A 387 -15.91 -42.74 -10.08
CA ALA A 387 -14.84 -42.91 -9.11
C ALA A 387 -15.23 -43.78 -7.91
N PHE A 388 -16.52 -43.88 -7.59
CA PHE A 388 -17.00 -44.61 -6.41
C PHE A 388 -17.95 -45.76 -6.74
N GLU A 389 -18.15 -46.08 -8.03
CA GLU A 389 -19.09 -47.13 -8.47
C GLU A 389 -20.47 -46.94 -7.81
N ASP A 390 -20.94 -45.70 -7.82
CA ASP A 390 -22.15 -45.29 -7.07
C ASP A 390 -23.43 -45.67 -7.82
N ASP A 391 -24.02 -46.80 -7.42
CA ASP A 391 -25.28 -47.31 -7.95
C ASP A 391 -26.53 -46.75 -7.23
N GLU A 392 -26.38 -46.15 -6.03
CA GLU A 392 -27.50 -45.76 -5.15
C GLU A 392 -27.76 -44.23 -5.09
N ASN A 393 -27.26 -43.45 -6.04
CA ASN A 393 -27.40 -41.98 -6.09
C ASN A 393 -26.80 -41.25 -4.88
N ILE A 394 -25.86 -41.85 -4.16
CA ILE A 394 -25.22 -41.26 -2.99
C ILE A 394 -24.42 -40.00 -3.38
N ILE A 395 -23.75 -40.03 -4.53
CA ILE A 395 -22.97 -38.91 -5.06
C ILE A 395 -23.87 -37.73 -5.46
N GLU A 396 -25.10 -38.01 -5.87
CA GLU A 396 -26.08 -36.98 -6.19
C GLU A 396 -26.55 -36.25 -4.93
N TYR A 397 -26.88 -37.01 -3.89
CA TYR A 397 -27.22 -36.45 -2.58
C TYR A 397 -26.08 -35.57 -2.03
N ILE A 398 -24.85 -36.08 -2.02
CA ILE A 398 -23.67 -35.34 -1.56
C ILE A 398 -23.47 -34.04 -2.36
N THR A 399 -23.62 -34.10 -3.68
CA THR A 399 -23.39 -32.95 -4.56
C THR A 399 -24.44 -31.86 -4.34
N ASN A 400 -25.69 -32.25 -4.12
CA ASN A 400 -26.78 -31.34 -3.78
C ASN A 400 -26.58 -30.73 -2.39
N LEU A 401 -26.17 -31.55 -1.42
CA LEU A 401 -25.92 -31.09 -0.07
C LEU A 401 -24.72 -30.12 0.01
N TYR A 402 -23.69 -30.34 -0.80
CA TYR A 402 -22.60 -29.38 -0.99
C TYR A 402 -23.09 -28.05 -1.59
N GLN A 403 -23.98 -28.09 -2.59
CA GLN A 403 -24.55 -26.88 -3.18
C GLN A 403 -25.42 -26.12 -2.18
N LYS A 404 -26.25 -26.82 -1.40
CA LYS A 404 -27.02 -26.26 -0.29
C LYS A 404 -26.09 -25.59 0.72
N ALA A 405 -25.02 -26.27 1.13
CA ALA A 405 -24.01 -25.70 2.02
C ALA A 405 -23.24 -24.52 1.40
N ARG A 406 -23.17 -24.41 0.07
CA ARG A 406 -22.49 -23.32 -0.64
C ARG A 406 -23.37 -22.08 -0.78
N TYR A 407 -24.61 -22.25 -1.21
CA TYR A 407 -25.50 -21.15 -1.58
C TYR A 407 -26.52 -20.80 -0.50
N PHE A 408 -26.84 -21.73 0.41
CA PHE A 408 -27.82 -21.54 1.48
C PHE A 408 -27.27 -22.08 2.83
N PRO A 409 -26.15 -21.53 3.34
CA PRO A 409 -25.43 -22.11 4.48
C PRO A 409 -26.28 -22.21 5.76
N GLU A 410 -27.22 -21.30 5.97
CA GLU A 410 -28.12 -21.27 7.13
C GLU A 410 -29.18 -22.37 7.09
N SER A 411 -29.49 -22.89 5.89
CA SER A 411 -30.47 -23.96 5.71
C SER A 411 -29.93 -25.36 6.01
N VAL A 412 -28.62 -25.47 6.30
CA VAL A 412 -27.96 -26.75 6.56
C VAL A 412 -28.17 -27.17 8.00
N LEU A 413 -28.77 -28.35 8.18
CA LEU A 413 -29.06 -28.91 9.49
C LEU A 413 -27.90 -29.79 9.99
N ASP A 414 -27.72 -29.89 11.31
CA ASP A 414 -26.73 -30.78 11.91
C ASP A 414 -26.98 -32.27 11.57
N THR A 415 -28.23 -32.65 11.32
CA THR A 415 -28.59 -34.01 10.88
C THR A 415 -27.97 -34.34 9.52
N GLU A 416 -27.96 -33.38 8.59
CA GLU A 416 -27.35 -33.53 7.27
C GLU A 416 -25.82 -33.63 7.37
N VAL A 417 -25.21 -33.00 8.37
CA VAL A 417 -23.77 -33.13 8.65
C VAL A 417 -23.43 -34.55 9.09
N GLU A 418 -24.20 -35.12 10.02
CA GLU A 418 -23.96 -36.48 10.51
C GLU A 418 -24.23 -37.53 9.42
N GLU A 419 -25.20 -37.30 8.53
CA GLU A 419 -25.43 -38.15 7.36
C GLU A 419 -24.27 -38.06 6.36
N MET A 420 -23.86 -36.85 5.98
CA MET A 420 -22.69 -36.62 5.12
C MET A 420 -21.42 -37.28 5.67
N LYS A 421 -21.26 -37.30 7.00
CA LYS A 421 -20.15 -37.95 7.70
C LYS A 421 -20.21 -39.47 7.61
N LYS A 422 -21.39 -40.07 7.76
CA LYS A 422 -21.58 -41.53 7.55
C LYS A 422 -21.22 -41.91 6.11
N ILE A 423 -21.76 -41.18 5.14
CA ILE A 423 -21.51 -41.41 3.72
C ILE A 423 -20.02 -41.26 3.40
N THR A 424 -19.40 -40.17 3.87
CA THR A 424 -17.96 -39.93 3.66
C THR A 424 -17.14 -41.08 4.24
N LYS A 425 -17.49 -41.60 5.42
CA LYS A 425 -16.80 -42.75 6.01
C LYS A 425 -16.93 -43.99 5.13
N THR A 426 -18.13 -44.30 4.63
CA THR A 426 -18.37 -45.45 3.74
C THR A 426 -17.55 -45.34 2.45
N LEU A 427 -17.58 -44.18 1.78
CA LEU A 427 -16.82 -43.94 0.55
C LEU A 427 -15.30 -44.02 0.75
N MET A 428 -14.80 -43.70 1.95
CA MET A 428 -13.38 -43.81 2.29
C MET A 428 -12.99 -45.25 2.70
N GLN A 429 -13.95 -46.03 3.19
CA GLN A 429 -13.74 -47.43 3.60
C GLN A 429 -13.86 -48.42 2.44
N SER A 430 -14.43 -48.05 1.29
CA SER A 430 -14.53 -48.90 0.09
C SER A 430 -13.18 -49.19 -0.61
N LYS A 431 -12.05 -49.12 0.12
CA LYS A 431 -10.71 -49.49 -0.31
C LYS A 431 -10.08 -50.42 0.73
N PHE A 432 -10.31 -51.72 0.60
CA PHE A 432 -9.39 -52.84 0.90
C PHE A 432 -9.96 -54.16 0.38
N ASP A 433 -10.49 -54.18 -0.85
CA ASP A 433 -10.65 -55.42 -1.63
C ASP A 433 -10.13 -55.16 -3.05
#